data_AF-A0A946Z9F1-F1
#
_entry.id   AF-A0A946Z9F1-F1
#
_cell.length_a   1.000
_cell.length_b   1.000
_cell.length_c   1.000
_cell.angle_alpha   90.00
_cell.angle_beta   90.00
_cell.angle_gamma   90.00
#
_symmetry.space_group_name_H-M   'P 1'
#
loop_
_entity.id
_entity.type
_entity.pdbx_description
1 polymer ?
#
loop_
_entity_poly.entity_id
_entity_poly.type
_entity_poly.pdbx_seq_one_letter_code
_entity_poly.pdbx_strand_id
1 'polypeptide(L)'
;METTYGQWPHPYKPASEFSKKVAYFSMEFAIDQGLKIYSGGLGFLAGSHMRSACSLKQNLIGIGILWKYGYYDQGRKKDCTMEARWIEKNYSFLEDTGIEVRVRVHNNNDVKVKAYVLRSEIFNTAPVYLLTTDIDGNDDLARSITHTLYDNHENTRIAQNIVLGIGGAKVVQALGGADTYHLNEGHGLPAFYYLKGEGAKKSQLVFTTHTPEQGGNVEREGAYLNEFGFFGKSLSHEELSQETVQGGILSYTVAALRMASRANAVSKLHAKVATKMWKDYEGISKIIPITNSQNRDYWQDSGMGKAWKKRDARAFHRSKNEWKKRLFREVLDQTGKLFRTEVVTIVWARRFAAYKRADLLLRDWERFQRLINNQEHPVQIIWAGKPYPLDSHGINIFDHMVHATKHLPNLAVLTGYELSLSKLLKSGSDIWLNTPRITREASGTSGMTAAMNGSVNLSVNDGWVPEFAKHGQNSFILPEVSHHLPVHEQDDIDSKNLYRILEQEVLPIYYKDPGRWDQIVFNAIDDVLPEFDSQRMAREYYEKLYL
;
A
#
# COMPACT_ATOMS: atom_id res chain seq x y z
N MET A 1 22.89 21.82 -22.12
CA MET A 1 23.79 21.61 -20.97
C MET A 1 23.90 20.11 -20.81
N GLU A 2 25.10 19.54 -20.77
CA GLU A 2 25.28 18.15 -20.36
C GLU A 2 24.77 18.04 -18.92
N THR A 3 23.62 17.41 -18.73
CA THR A 3 23.08 17.18 -17.41
C THR A 3 23.81 15.99 -16.80
N THR A 4 24.09 16.04 -15.49
CA THR A 4 24.63 14.92 -14.70
C THR A 4 23.78 13.64 -14.80
N TYR A 5 22.59 13.74 -15.38
CA TYR A 5 21.60 12.70 -15.51
C TYR A 5 21.66 11.92 -16.84
N GLY A 6 22.61 12.18 -17.74
CA GLY A 6 22.72 11.45 -19.01
C GLY A 6 23.28 10.01 -18.96
N GLN A 7 23.73 9.51 -17.80
CA GLN A 7 24.47 8.22 -17.70
C GLN A 7 24.07 7.35 -16.48
N TRP A 8 22.78 7.22 -16.18
CA TRP A 8 22.27 6.41 -15.07
C TRP A 8 22.97 6.76 -13.74
N PRO A 9 22.89 8.02 -13.29
CA PRO A 9 23.57 8.42 -12.07
C PRO A 9 23.00 7.65 -10.88
N HIS A 10 23.90 7.07 -10.10
CA HIS A 10 23.57 6.33 -8.90
C HIS A 10 24.35 6.89 -7.72
N PRO A 11 23.69 7.24 -6.60
CA PRO A 11 24.32 7.93 -5.47
C PRO A 11 25.27 7.03 -4.66
N TYR A 12 25.29 5.73 -4.98
CA TYR A 12 26.19 4.75 -4.40
C TYR A 12 26.57 3.72 -5.45
N LYS A 13 27.77 3.14 -5.30
CA LYS A 13 28.20 1.98 -6.08
C LYS A 13 27.30 0.79 -5.77
N PRO A 14 26.58 0.22 -6.75
CA PRO A 14 25.77 -0.97 -6.52
C PRO A 14 26.62 -2.14 -6.01
N ALA A 15 26.05 -2.97 -5.14
CA ALA A 15 26.69 -4.21 -4.73
C ALA A 15 26.86 -5.13 -5.95
N SER A 16 27.94 -5.92 -5.99
CA SER A 16 28.25 -6.79 -7.14
C SER A 16 27.16 -7.83 -7.42
N GLU A 17 26.44 -8.27 -6.37
CA GLU A 17 25.29 -9.17 -6.51
C GLU A 17 24.05 -8.50 -7.12
N PHE A 18 23.98 -7.17 -7.15
CA PHE A 18 22.84 -6.38 -7.62
C PHE A 18 23.19 -5.43 -8.77
N SER A 19 23.89 -5.94 -9.79
CA SER A 19 24.43 -5.13 -10.89
C SER A 19 23.42 -4.72 -11.97
N LYS A 20 22.34 -5.48 -12.21
CA LYS A 20 21.33 -5.17 -13.25
C LYS A 20 20.62 -3.84 -12.94
N LYS A 21 20.56 -2.94 -13.92
CA LYS A 21 19.83 -1.67 -13.85
C LYS A 21 18.33 -1.93 -13.88
N VAL A 22 17.62 -1.56 -12.82
CA VAL A 22 16.17 -1.77 -12.71
C VAL A 22 15.44 -0.43 -12.60
N ALA A 23 14.43 -0.24 -13.44
CA ALA A 23 13.46 0.86 -13.31
C ALA A 23 12.13 0.33 -12.77
N TYR A 24 11.77 0.77 -11.56
CA TYR A 24 10.56 0.34 -10.85
C TYR A 24 9.46 1.41 -10.93
N PHE A 25 8.40 1.13 -11.68
CA PHE A 25 7.31 2.06 -11.95
C PHE A 25 6.19 1.86 -10.94
N SER A 26 5.78 2.93 -10.27
CA SER A 26 4.61 2.91 -9.40
C SER A 26 3.87 4.24 -9.39
N MET A 27 2.55 4.16 -9.22
CA MET A 27 1.70 5.34 -9.11
C MET A 27 1.88 6.05 -7.76
N GLU A 28 2.39 5.35 -6.74
CA GLU A 28 2.56 5.90 -5.40
C GLU A 28 3.82 5.40 -4.68
N PHE A 29 4.41 6.27 -3.85
CA PHE A 29 5.55 5.95 -2.99
C PHE A 29 5.41 6.61 -1.62
N ALA A 30 5.24 5.82 -0.55
CA ALA A 30 5.21 6.32 0.81
C ALA A 30 6.65 6.41 1.37
N ILE A 31 7.39 7.42 0.91
CA ILE A 31 8.79 7.63 1.28
C ILE A 31 8.95 8.42 2.56
N ASP A 32 8.17 9.46 2.77
CA ASP A 32 8.22 10.24 4.01
C ASP A 32 6.87 10.90 4.24
N GLN A 33 6.52 11.20 5.49
CA GLN A 33 5.27 11.90 5.82
C GLN A 33 5.16 13.24 5.07
N GLY A 34 6.29 13.92 4.84
CA GLY A 34 6.36 15.19 4.13
C GLY A 34 6.13 15.08 2.64
N LEU A 35 6.40 13.94 2.00
CA LEU A 35 6.29 13.74 0.56
C LEU A 35 4.95 13.06 0.19
N LYS A 36 3.94 13.86 -0.15
CA LYS A 36 2.53 13.43 -0.32
C LYS A 36 2.24 12.77 -1.67
N ILE A 37 3.05 11.78 -2.05
CA ILE A 37 2.89 11.04 -3.32
C ILE A 37 2.33 9.63 -3.13
N TYR A 38 1.49 9.43 -2.12
CA TYR A 38 0.90 8.14 -1.79
C TYR A 38 -0.48 8.25 -1.17
N SER A 39 -1.23 7.15 -1.25
CA SER A 39 -2.57 7.01 -0.68
C SER A 39 -2.71 5.80 0.26
N GLY A 40 -2.02 4.69 -0.02
CA GLY A 40 -2.30 3.44 0.68
C GLY A 40 -1.23 2.35 0.58
N GLY A 41 -1.69 1.09 0.63
CA GLY A 41 -0.82 -0.07 0.80
C GLY A 41 0.22 -0.28 -0.31
N LEU A 42 -0.11 0.09 -1.55
CA LEU A 42 0.81 -0.02 -2.69
C LEU A 42 1.99 0.94 -2.51
N GLY A 43 1.73 2.16 -2.03
CA GLY A 43 2.74 3.17 -1.74
C GLY A 43 3.58 2.82 -0.52
N PHE A 44 2.97 2.25 0.54
CA PHE A 44 3.71 1.74 1.71
C PHE A 44 4.66 0.61 1.31
N LEU A 45 4.24 -0.28 0.40
CA LEU A 45 5.11 -1.32 -0.16
C LEU A 45 6.26 -0.70 -0.96
N ALA A 46 5.95 0.18 -1.91
CA ALA A 46 6.94 0.82 -2.76
C ALA A 46 7.97 1.62 -1.92
N GLY A 47 7.53 2.33 -0.89
CA GLY A 47 8.42 3.07 0.02
C GLY A 47 9.36 2.17 0.82
N SER A 48 8.89 1.01 1.29
CA SER A 48 9.72 -0.01 1.92
C SER A 48 10.68 -0.68 0.95
N HIS A 49 10.24 -0.92 -0.29
CA HIS A 49 11.10 -1.46 -1.35
C HIS A 49 12.25 -0.49 -1.65
N MET A 50 11.98 0.82 -1.81
CA MET A 50 13.04 1.80 -2.08
C MET A 50 14.05 1.90 -0.92
N ARG A 51 13.61 1.81 0.34
CA ARG A 51 14.54 1.74 1.50
C ARG A 51 15.43 0.52 1.45
N SER A 52 14.83 -0.65 1.22
CA SER A 52 15.57 -1.90 1.21
C SER A 52 16.51 -2.01 0.02
N ALA A 53 16.11 -1.51 -1.15
CA ALA A 53 17.00 -1.37 -2.30
C ALA A 53 18.21 -0.48 -1.96
N CYS A 54 18.01 0.63 -1.25
CA CYS A 54 19.09 1.48 -0.75
C CYS A 54 20.03 0.75 0.21
N SER A 55 19.48 0.11 1.24
CA SER A 55 20.26 -0.61 2.26
C SER A 55 21.09 -1.76 1.65
N LEU A 56 20.51 -2.48 0.69
CA LEU A 56 21.17 -3.56 -0.04
C LEU A 56 22.10 -3.06 -1.16
N LYS A 57 22.10 -1.76 -1.44
CA LYS A 57 22.80 -1.13 -2.57
C LYS A 57 22.44 -1.76 -3.92
N GLN A 58 21.14 -1.96 -4.18
CA GLN A 58 20.65 -2.43 -5.48
C GLN A 58 20.80 -1.34 -6.55
N ASN A 59 21.13 -1.72 -7.79
CA ASN A 59 21.14 -0.80 -8.94
C ASN A 59 19.72 -0.51 -9.43
N LEU A 60 18.93 0.16 -8.61
CA LEU A 60 17.50 0.35 -8.82
C LEU A 60 17.10 1.82 -8.68
N ILE A 61 16.24 2.28 -9.58
CA ILE A 61 15.59 3.60 -9.50
C ILE A 61 14.07 3.43 -9.46
N GLY A 62 13.38 4.30 -8.72
CA GLY A 62 11.92 4.41 -8.74
C GLY A 62 11.46 5.42 -9.80
N ILE A 63 10.36 5.14 -10.50
CA ILE A 63 9.69 6.05 -11.43
C ILE A 63 8.25 6.25 -10.95
N GLY A 64 7.87 7.50 -10.67
CA GLY A 64 6.54 7.87 -10.20
C GLY A 64 6.09 9.24 -10.71
N ILE A 65 4.96 9.72 -10.21
CA ILE A 65 4.44 11.06 -10.54
C ILE A 65 4.59 11.99 -9.34
N LEU A 66 4.97 13.23 -9.61
CA LEU A 66 4.96 14.33 -8.66
C LEU A 66 3.57 14.96 -8.63
N TRP A 67 2.79 14.64 -7.60
CA TRP A 67 1.42 15.12 -7.46
C TRP A 67 1.36 16.52 -6.84
N LYS A 68 0.79 17.49 -7.55
CA LYS A 68 0.67 18.89 -7.07
C LYS A 68 -0.15 19.03 -5.79
N TYR A 69 -1.19 18.20 -5.62
CA TYR A 69 -2.08 18.21 -4.46
C TYR A 69 -2.10 16.87 -3.70
N GLY A 70 -1.27 15.90 -4.11
CA GLY A 70 -1.24 14.56 -3.52
C GLY A 70 -2.53 13.77 -3.77
N TYR A 71 -2.89 12.89 -2.84
CA TYR A 71 -4.16 12.17 -2.86
C TYR A 71 -5.32 13.04 -2.34
N TYR A 72 -5.27 13.37 -1.06
CA TYR A 72 -6.02 14.43 -0.38
C TYR A 72 -5.50 14.55 1.07
N ASP A 73 -5.68 15.69 1.71
CA ASP A 73 -5.44 15.92 3.13
C ASP A 73 -6.74 15.67 3.91
N GLN A 74 -6.74 14.68 4.81
CA GLN A 74 -7.90 14.33 5.61
C GLN A 74 -8.02 15.26 6.82
N GLY A 75 -9.12 15.99 6.91
CA GLY A 75 -9.49 16.85 8.02
C GLY A 75 -10.81 16.43 8.69
N ARG A 76 -11.36 17.35 9.49
CA ARG A 76 -12.65 17.21 10.16
C ARG A 76 -13.54 18.42 9.92
N LYS A 77 -14.82 18.15 9.70
CA LYS A 77 -15.89 19.16 9.78
C LYS A 77 -16.18 19.52 11.24
N LYS A 78 -17.04 20.52 11.44
CA LYS A 78 -17.45 21.03 12.77
C LYS A 78 -18.08 19.97 13.69
N ASP A 79 -18.67 18.94 13.13
CA ASP A 79 -19.31 17.82 13.84
C ASP A 79 -18.39 16.58 14.00
N CYS A 80 -17.10 16.75 13.69
CA CYS A 80 -16.02 15.75 13.69
C CYS A 80 -16.04 14.75 12.52
N THR A 81 -17.02 14.83 11.60
CA THR A 81 -17.10 13.99 10.40
C THR A 81 -15.99 14.29 9.40
N MET A 82 -15.80 13.42 8.41
CA MET A 82 -14.70 13.48 7.46
C MET A 82 -14.77 14.73 6.56
N GLU A 83 -13.62 15.38 6.37
CA GLU A 83 -13.41 16.44 5.38
C GLU A 83 -12.21 16.07 4.49
N ALA A 84 -12.36 16.25 3.17
CA ALA A 84 -11.27 16.13 2.21
C ALA A 84 -10.82 17.52 1.76
N ARG A 85 -9.50 17.76 1.78
CA ARG A 85 -8.87 18.99 1.26
C ARG A 85 -7.76 18.63 0.28
N TRP A 86 -7.48 19.52 -0.66
CA TRP A 86 -6.40 19.37 -1.63
C TRP A 86 -5.47 20.56 -1.49
N ILE A 87 -4.48 20.42 -0.61
CA ILE A 87 -3.53 21.50 -0.33
C ILE A 87 -2.34 21.37 -1.28
N GLU A 88 -1.97 22.47 -1.92
CA GLU A 88 -0.81 22.51 -2.81
C GLU A 88 0.47 22.06 -2.11
N LYS A 89 1.27 21.26 -2.80
CA LYS A 89 2.54 20.72 -2.31
C LYS A 89 3.71 21.33 -3.09
N ASN A 90 4.70 21.81 -2.34
CA ASN A 90 5.95 22.33 -2.87
C ASN A 90 7.10 21.69 -2.09
N TYR A 91 8.03 21.04 -2.79
CA TYR A 91 9.09 20.24 -2.17
C TYR A 91 10.46 20.80 -2.55
N SER A 92 11.06 21.56 -1.63
CA SER A 92 12.38 22.20 -1.85
C SER A 92 13.55 21.22 -1.89
N PHE A 93 13.34 19.98 -1.44
CA PHE A 93 14.37 18.92 -1.43
C PHE A 93 14.43 18.11 -2.73
N LEU A 94 13.51 18.34 -3.68
CA LEU A 94 13.56 17.70 -4.99
C LEU A 94 14.50 18.48 -5.91
N GLU A 95 15.34 17.75 -6.63
CA GLU A 95 16.26 18.33 -7.61
C GLU A 95 15.66 18.25 -9.01
N ASP A 96 15.75 19.34 -9.75
CA ASP A 96 15.44 19.37 -11.17
C ASP A 96 16.54 18.65 -11.97
N THR A 97 16.19 17.59 -12.67
CA THR A 97 17.16 16.81 -13.46
C THR A 97 17.56 17.49 -14.77
N GLY A 98 16.78 18.50 -15.19
CA GLY A 98 16.86 19.10 -16.53
C GLY A 98 16.31 18.21 -17.65
N ILE A 99 15.80 17.01 -17.34
CA ILE A 99 15.18 16.11 -18.32
C ILE A 99 13.74 16.55 -18.56
N GLU A 100 13.45 16.87 -19.81
CA GLU A 100 12.10 17.11 -20.33
C GLU A 100 11.86 16.16 -21.51
N VAL A 101 10.72 15.48 -21.49
CA VAL A 101 10.28 14.58 -22.56
C VAL A 101 8.89 14.97 -23.03
N ARG A 102 8.51 14.57 -24.25
CA ARG A 102 7.19 14.85 -24.81
C ARG A 102 6.37 13.56 -24.93
N VAL A 103 5.09 13.63 -24.60
CA VAL A 103 4.13 12.52 -24.78
C VAL A 103 2.90 13.01 -25.51
N ARG A 104 2.30 12.12 -26.31
CA ARG A 104 0.98 12.36 -26.89
C ARG A 104 -0.09 11.96 -25.87
N VAL A 105 -1.02 12.87 -25.60
CA VAL A 105 -2.24 12.61 -24.84
C VAL A 105 -3.42 13.09 -25.68
N HIS A 106 -4.21 12.15 -26.18
CA HIS A 106 -5.35 12.44 -27.05
C HIS A 106 -4.94 13.27 -28.28
N ASN A 107 -5.56 14.41 -28.51
CA ASN A 107 -5.26 15.34 -29.60
C ASN A 107 -4.03 16.23 -29.34
N ASN A 108 -3.51 16.27 -28.11
CA ASN A 108 -2.30 17.01 -27.78
C ASN A 108 -1.06 16.11 -27.97
N ASN A 109 -0.33 16.31 -29.06
CA ASN A 109 0.87 15.54 -29.38
C ASN A 109 2.13 15.99 -28.61
N ASP A 110 2.03 17.06 -27.82
CA ASP A 110 3.18 17.82 -27.35
C ASP A 110 3.19 18.09 -25.83
N VAL A 111 2.49 17.25 -25.06
CA VAL A 111 2.47 17.36 -23.60
C VAL A 111 3.89 17.18 -23.06
N LYS A 112 4.42 18.23 -22.45
CA LYS A 112 5.74 18.23 -21.83
C LYS A 112 5.69 17.56 -20.48
N VAL A 113 6.65 16.68 -20.20
CA VAL A 113 6.80 15.99 -18.93
C VAL A 113 8.21 16.24 -18.43
N LYS A 114 8.31 16.87 -17.26
CA LYS A 114 9.58 17.17 -16.60
C LYS A 114 9.85 16.17 -15.48
N ALA A 115 11.10 15.76 -15.31
CA ALA A 115 11.51 14.86 -14.24
C ALA A 115 12.27 15.60 -13.13
N TYR A 116 11.81 15.45 -11.90
CA TYR A 116 12.57 15.75 -10.69
C TYR A 116 13.12 14.47 -10.08
N VAL A 117 14.16 14.56 -9.26
CA VAL A 117 14.70 13.42 -8.53
C VAL A 117 14.70 13.67 -7.02
N LEU A 118 14.22 12.68 -6.28
CA LEU A 118 14.50 12.54 -4.86
C LEU A 118 15.82 11.78 -4.71
N ARG A 119 16.86 12.48 -4.26
CA ARG A 119 18.18 11.87 -4.02
C ARG A 119 18.17 10.99 -2.77
N SER A 120 19.01 9.96 -2.77
CA SER A 120 19.02 8.91 -1.75
C SER A 120 19.30 9.43 -0.34
N GLU A 121 20.19 10.40 -0.20
CA GLU A 121 20.63 10.95 1.09
C GLU A 121 19.55 11.73 1.84
N ILE A 122 18.46 12.14 1.17
CA ILE A 122 17.40 12.92 1.80
C ILE A 122 16.58 12.05 2.77
N PHE A 123 16.18 10.85 2.34
CA PHE A 123 15.33 9.94 3.12
C PHE A 123 15.83 8.49 3.20
N ASN A 124 17.09 8.23 2.82
CA ASN A 124 17.72 6.90 2.81
C ASN A 124 16.95 5.87 1.96
N THR A 125 16.64 6.24 0.71
CA THR A 125 15.95 5.37 -0.24
C THR A 125 16.73 5.27 -1.54
N ALA A 126 16.43 4.28 -2.39
CA ALA A 126 16.85 4.31 -3.78
C ALA A 126 16.36 5.63 -4.43
N PRO A 127 17.09 6.17 -5.42
CA PRO A 127 16.69 7.41 -6.06
C PRO A 127 15.33 7.24 -6.75
N VAL A 128 14.44 8.22 -6.57
CA VAL A 128 13.09 8.19 -7.16
C VAL A 128 12.91 9.38 -8.08
N TYR A 129 12.65 9.12 -9.36
CA TYR A 129 12.35 10.13 -10.36
C TYR A 129 10.83 10.36 -10.41
N LEU A 130 10.43 11.61 -10.27
CA LEU A 130 9.05 12.04 -10.15
C LEU A 130 8.69 12.95 -11.33
N LEU A 131 7.71 12.51 -12.10
CA LEU A 131 7.28 13.16 -13.33
C LEU A 131 6.20 14.20 -13.05
N THR A 132 6.29 15.37 -13.66
CA THR A 132 5.24 16.39 -13.61
C THR A 132 4.93 16.97 -14.98
N THR A 133 3.66 17.29 -15.20
CA THR A 133 3.18 18.09 -16.33
C THR A 133 2.80 19.51 -15.90
N ASP A 134 2.82 19.82 -14.61
CA ASP A 134 2.54 21.14 -14.05
C ASP A 134 3.76 22.07 -14.22
N ILE A 135 4.03 22.42 -15.47
CA ILE A 135 5.17 23.23 -15.91
C ILE A 135 4.77 24.23 -16.99
N ASP A 136 5.57 25.27 -17.16
CA ASP A 136 5.37 26.28 -18.19
C ASP A 136 5.40 25.66 -19.61
N GLY A 137 4.51 26.14 -20.46
CA GLY A 137 4.37 25.68 -21.85
C GLY A 137 3.41 24.51 -22.06
N ASN A 138 2.86 23.94 -20.99
CA ASN A 138 1.67 23.09 -21.06
C ASN A 138 0.39 23.93 -20.84
N ASP A 139 -0.70 23.56 -21.51
CA ASP A 139 -2.03 24.10 -21.24
C ASP A 139 -2.60 23.59 -19.90
N ASP A 140 -3.69 24.19 -19.41
CA ASP A 140 -4.28 23.83 -18.11
C ASP A 140 -4.75 22.37 -18.04
N LEU A 141 -5.19 21.80 -19.17
CA LEU A 141 -5.61 20.41 -19.23
C LEU A 141 -4.39 19.47 -19.05
N ALA A 142 -3.30 19.75 -19.75
CA ALA A 142 -2.04 19.03 -19.63
C ALA A 142 -1.43 19.16 -18.23
N ARG A 143 -1.42 20.37 -17.65
CA ARG A 143 -0.96 20.59 -16.27
C ARG A 143 -1.78 19.77 -15.27
N SER A 144 -3.10 19.70 -15.45
CA SER A 144 -3.99 18.99 -14.54
C SER A 144 -3.78 17.47 -14.45
N ILE A 145 -3.11 16.85 -15.44
CA ILE A 145 -2.79 15.41 -15.44
C ILE A 145 -2.08 15.00 -14.13
N THR A 146 -1.17 15.84 -13.62
CA THR A 146 -0.36 15.54 -12.43
C THR A 146 -0.82 16.26 -11.16
N HIS A 147 -2.07 16.75 -11.13
CA HIS A 147 -2.62 17.42 -9.97
C HIS A 147 -2.92 16.47 -8.80
N THR A 148 -3.69 15.42 -9.05
CA THR A 148 -4.27 14.56 -8.01
C THR A 148 -4.00 13.08 -8.27
N LEU A 149 -3.56 12.37 -7.24
CA LEU A 149 -3.42 10.92 -7.28
C LEU A 149 -4.82 10.27 -7.26
N TYR A 150 -5.07 9.35 -8.20
CA TYR A 150 -6.35 8.64 -8.34
C TYR A 150 -7.54 9.55 -8.63
N ASP A 151 -7.40 10.40 -9.66
CA ASP A 151 -8.49 11.23 -10.17
C ASP A 151 -9.73 10.40 -10.56
N ASN A 152 -10.91 11.00 -10.45
CA ASN A 152 -12.17 10.33 -10.78
C ASN A 152 -12.52 10.40 -12.27
N HIS A 153 -11.92 11.33 -13.02
CA HIS A 153 -12.18 11.46 -14.44
C HIS A 153 -11.37 10.45 -15.21
N GLU A 154 -12.07 9.70 -16.05
CA GLU A 154 -11.47 8.61 -16.82
C GLU A 154 -10.32 9.09 -17.70
N ASN A 155 -10.53 10.21 -18.38
CA ASN A 155 -9.60 10.79 -19.34
C ASN A 155 -8.29 11.20 -18.64
N THR A 156 -8.41 11.83 -17.47
CA THR A 156 -7.27 12.18 -16.62
C THR A 156 -6.53 10.92 -16.17
N ARG A 157 -7.25 9.84 -15.81
CA ARG A 157 -6.63 8.57 -15.43
C ARG A 157 -5.84 7.92 -16.56
N ILE A 158 -6.36 7.93 -17.80
CA ILE A 158 -5.64 7.44 -18.97
C ILE A 158 -4.40 8.30 -19.24
N ALA A 159 -4.54 9.63 -19.17
CA ALA A 159 -3.42 10.56 -19.32
C ALA A 159 -2.33 10.34 -18.25
N GLN A 160 -2.72 10.10 -16.99
CA GLN A 160 -1.81 9.73 -15.90
C GLN A 160 -1.06 8.43 -16.20
N ASN A 161 -1.74 7.43 -16.76
CA ASN A 161 -1.09 6.17 -17.16
C ASN A 161 -0.07 6.40 -18.29
N ILE A 162 -0.37 7.29 -19.24
CA ILE A 162 0.56 7.66 -20.33
C ILE A 162 1.78 8.41 -19.78
N VAL A 163 1.58 9.38 -18.88
CA VAL A 163 2.68 10.12 -18.25
C VAL A 163 3.57 9.19 -17.43
N LEU A 164 3.00 8.36 -16.55
CA LEU A 164 3.76 7.37 -15.79
C LEU A 164 4.48 6.36 -16.70
N GLY A 165 3.77 5.83 -17.70
CA GLY A 165 4.25 4.76 -18.56
C GLY A 165 5.23 5.27 -19.63
N ILE A 166 4.72 5.99 -20.64
CA ILE A 166 5.53 6.48 -21.77
C ILE A 166 6.49 7.58 -21.31
N GLY A 167 6.00 8.56 -20.54
CA GLY A 167 6.84 9.64 -20.02
C GLY A 167 7.97 9.09 -19.15
N GLY A 168 7.63 8.16 -18.24
CA GLY A 168 8.61 7.48 -17.40
C GLY A 168 9.62 6.64 -18.19
N ALA A 169 9.18 5.88 -19.20
CA ALA A 169 10.09 5.11 -20.05
C ALA A 169 11.07 6.00 -20.83
N LYS A 170 10.60 7.14 -21.37
CA LYS A 170 11.46 8.13 -22.05
C LYS A 170 12.47 8.77 -21.09
N VAL A 171 12.07 9.08 -19.85
CA VAL A 171 13.01 9.55 -18.82
C VAL A 171 14.05 8.49 -18.52
N VAL A 172 13.65 7.23 -18.37
CA VAL A 172 14.59 6.10 -18.17
C VAL A 172 15.58 5.97 -19.33
N GLN A 173 15.14 6.14 -20.58
CA GLN A 173 16.02 6.14 -21.75
C GLN A 173 16.98 7.35 -21.75
N ALA A 174 16.51 8.54 -21.37
CA ALA A 174 17.35 9.73 -21.21
C ALA A 174 18.42 9.55 -20.11
N LEU A 175 18.11 8.73 -19.09
CA LEU A 175 19.07 8.28 -18.07
C LEU A 175 20.00 7.15 -18.58
N GLY A 176 19.98 6.78 -19.86
CA GLY A 176 20.84 5.73 -20.41
C GLY A 176 20.26 4.31 -20.33
N GLY A 177 18.97 4.17 -20.03
CA GLY A 177 18.21 2.92 -20.12
C GLY A 177 18.39 1.94 -18.96
N ALA A 178 17.43 1.02 -18.82
CA ALA A 178 17.42 -0.04 -17.82
C ALA A 178 17.54 -1.44 -18.47
N ASP A 179 18.12 -2.38 -17.72
CA ASP A 179 18.13 -3.80 -18.07
C ASP A 179 16.77 -4.45 -17.81
N THR A 180 16.02 -3.93 -16.83
CA THR A 180 14.69 -4.43 -16.45
C THR A 180 13.74 -3.30 -16.07
N TYR A 181 12.52 -3.38 -16.58
CA TYR A 181 11.40 -2.48 -16.31
C TYR A 181 10.33 -3.25 -15.54
N HIS A 182 10.10 -2.84 -14.29
CA HIS A 182 9.15 -3.47 -13.39
C HIS A 182 7.92 -2.58 -13.21
N LEU A 183 6.76 -3.06 -13.63
CA LEU A 183 5.47 -2.43 -13.33
C LEU A 183 4.87 -2.95 -12.02
N ASN A 184 4.70 -2.04 -11.06
CA ASN A 184 3.97 -2.29 -9.82
C ASN A 184 2.47 -2.01 -10.03
N GLU A 185 1.70 -3.05 -10.36
CA GLU A 185 0.34 -2.98 -10.90
C GLU A 185 0.27 -2.38 -12.33
N GLY A 186 -0.87 -2.54 -13.01
CA GLY A 186 -1.05 -2.16 -14.42
C GLY A 186 -0.99 -0.66 -14.74
N HIS A 187 -0.77 0.21 -13.74
CA HIS A 187 -0.81 1.67 -13.90
C HIS A 187 0.20 2.24 -14.91
N GLY A 188 1.37 1.60 -15.05
CA GLY A 188 2.42 2.01 -15.97
C GLY A 188 2.42 1.24 -17.29
N LEU A 189 1.34 0.50 -17.61
CA LEU A 189 1.25 -0.35 -18.80
C LEU A 189 1.67 0.32 -20.13
N PRO A 190 1.40 1.62 -20.37
CA PRO A 190 1.89 2.30 -21.58
C PRO A 190 3.41 2.21 -21.78
N ALA A 191 4.20 2.06 -20.70
CA ALA A 191 5.63 1.84 -20.79
C ALA A 191 5.96 0.58 -21.60
N PHE A 192 5.25 -0.53 -21.37
CA PHE A 192 5.53 -1.79 -22.07
C PHE A 192 5.23 -1.70 -23.57
N TYR A 193 4.13 -1.06 -23.96
CA TYR A 193 3.80 -0.82 -25.36
C TYR A 193 4.84 0.04 -26.05
N TYR A 194 5.19 1.17 -25.43
CA TYR A 194 6.22 2.07 -25.95
C TYR A 194 7.58 1.36 -26.08
N LEU A 195 8.06 0.72 -25.01
CA LEU A 195 9.35 0.03 -25.00
C LEU A 195 9.42 -1.10 -26.02
N LYS A 196 8.34 -1.88 -26.21
CA LYS A 196 8.26 -2.92 -27.25
C LYS A 196 8.37 -2.31 -28.66
N GLY A 197 7.74 -1.15 -28.89
CA GLY A 197 7.89 -0.38 -30.13
C GLY A 197 9.33 0.08 -30.39
N GLU A 198 10.05 0.43 -29.32
CA GLU A 198 11.47 0.81 -29.35
C GLU A 198 12.44 -0.40 -29.36
N GLY A 199 11.93 -1.63 -29.49
CA GLY A 199 12.73 -2.84 -29.61
C GLY A 199 13.15 -3.51 -28.29
N ALA A 200 12.55 -3.15 -27.16
CA ALA A 200 12.79 -3.84 -25.89
C ALA A 200 12.37 -5.31 -25.96
N LYS A 201 13.19 -6.18 -25.39
CA LYS A 201 12.93 -7.63 -25.35
C LYS A 201 11.94 -7.95 -24.24
N LYS A 202 11.10 -8.97 -24.43
CA LYS A 202 10.20 -9.52 -23.39
C LYS A 202 10.94 -9.83 -22.08
N SER A 203 12.19 -10.28 -22.15
CA SER A 203 13.06 -10.55 -20.99
C SER A 203 13.41 -9.32 -20.14
N GLN A 204 13.18 -8.10 -20.64
CA GLN A 204 13.39 -6.85 -19.91
C GLN A 204 12.13 -6.40 -19.16
N LEU A 205 10.97 -7.04 -19.35
CA LEU A 205 9.68 -6.59 -18.82
C LEU A 205 9.20 -7.55 -17.72
N VAL A 206 8.89 -7.01 -16.53
CA VAL A 206 8.37 -7.79 -15.39
C VAL A 206 7.21 -7.09 -14.68
N PHE A 207 6.30 -7.86 -14.10
CA PHE A 207 5.03 -7.34 -13.61
C PHE A 207 4.63 -7.90 -12.23
N THR A 208 4.25 -7.03 -11.29
CA THR A 208 3.57 -7.44 -10.05
C THR A 208 2.07 -7.14 -10.14
N THR A 209 1.22 -8.11 -9.79
CA THR A 209 -0.23 -7.91 -9.59
C THR A 209 -0.60 -7.94 -8.10
N HIS A 210 -1.51 -7.05 -7.67
CA HIS A 210 -1.96 -6.91 -6.27
C HIS A 210 -3.45 -7.16 -6.08
N THR A 211 -4.20 -7.40 -7.16
CA THR A 211 -5.67 -7.37 -7.12
C THR A 211 -6.24 -8.80 -7.04
N PRO A 212 -6.92 -9.18 -5.93
CA PRO A 212 -7.38 -10.54 -5.70
C PRO A 212 -8.73 -10.87 -6.37
N GLU A 213 -9.36 -9.91 -7.05
CA GLU A 213 -10.64 -10.08 -7.72
C GLU A 213 -10.65 -9.47 -9.12
N GLN A 214 -11.33 -10.13 -10.06
CA GLN A 214 -11.35 -9.69 -11.46
C GLN A 214 -11.90 -8.27 -11.63
N GLY A 215 -13.05 -7.97 -11.00
CA GLY A 215 -13.70 -6.65 -11.09
C GLY A 215 -12.91 -5.50 -10.45
N GLY A 216 -11.83 -5.79 -9.73
CA GLY A 216 -10.91 -4.77 -9.22
C GLY A 216 -9.80 -4.38 -10.21
N ASN A 217 -9.64 -5.12 -11.31
CA ASN A 217 -8.61 -4.86 -12.32
C ASN A 217 -9.11 -3.82 -13.34
N VAL A 218 -8.20 -2.98 -13.82
CA VAL A 218 -8.55 -1.91 -14.76
C VAL A 218 -8.78 -2.50 -16.15
N GLU A 219 -9.97 -2.23 -16.69
CA GLU A 219 -10.37 -2.59 -18.04
C GLU A 219 -10.95 -1.35 -18.74
N ARG A 220 -10.62 -1.16 -20.01
CA ARG A 220 -11.08 -0.01 -20.81
C ARG A 220 -11.24 -0.37 -22.27
N GLU A 221 -12.04 0.39 -23.01
CA GLU A 221 -12.15 0.19 -24.45
C GLU A 221 -10.83 0.48 -25.17
N GLY A 222 -10.35 -0.50 -25.95
CA GLY A 222 -9.08 -0.40 -26.66
C GLY A 222 -9.07 0.73 -27.69
N ALA A 223 -10.20 0.97 -28.35
CA ALA A 223 -10.32 2.06 -29.32
C ALA A 223 -10.11 3.43 -28.65
N TYR A 224 -10.69 3.60 -27.46
CA TYR A 224 -10.54 4.82 -26.67
C TYR A 224 -9.10 5.03 -26.20
N LEU A 225 -8.43 3.95 -25.75
CA LEU A 225 -7.00 3.99 -25.43
C LEU A 225 -6.13 4.36 -26.63
N ASN A 226 -6.47 3.85 -27.81
CA ASN A 226 -5.74 4.12 -29.05
C ASN A 226 -5.84 5.60 -29.44
N GLU A 227 -7.03 6.19 -29.31
CA GLU A 227 -7.26 7.63 -29.52
C GLU A 227 -6.43 8.49 -28.56
N PHE A 228 -6.34 8.07 -27.29
CA PHE A 228 -5.57 8.75 -26.25
C PHE A 228 -4.04 8.67 -26.43
N GLY A 229 -3.52 7.82 -27.31
CA GLY A 229 -2.08 7.61 -27.48
C GLY A 229 -1.47 6.61 -26.49
N PHE A 230 -2.30 5.78 -25.85
CA PHE A 230 -1.88 4.82 -24.82
C PHE A 230 -0.80 3.83 -25.29
N PHE A 231 -0.81 3.46 -26.57
CA PHE A 231 0.11 2.47 -27.15
C PHE A 231 1.44 3.08 -27.65
N GLY A 232 1.63 4.40 -27.51
CA GLY A 232 2.82 5.11 -28.03
C GLY A 232 2.85 5.30 -29.54
N LYS A 233 2.01 4.56 -30.27
CA LYS A 233 1.68 4.74 -31.70
C LYS A 233 0.18 4.52 -31.89
N SER A 234 -0.35 4.95 -33.04
CA SER A 234 -1.71 4.58 -33.42
C SER A 234 -1.71 3.15 -33.99
N LEU A 235 -2.51 2.27 -33.39
CA LEU A 235 -2.71 0.90 -33.85
C LEU A 235 -3.78 0.85 -34.94
N SER A 236 -3.59 -0.01 -35.94
CA SER A 236 -4.63 -0.38 -36.89
C SER A 236 -5.75 -1.17 -36.19
N HIS A 237 -6.90 -1.34 -36.85
CA HIS A 237 -7.98 -2.17 -36.31
C HIS A 237 -7.52 -3.61 -36.05
N GLU A 238 -6.69 -4.16 -36.94
CA GLU A 238 -6.14 -5.51 -36.80
C GLU A 238 -5.18 -5.60 -35.60
N GLU A 239 -4.22 -4.67 -35.48
CA GLU A 239 -3.29 -4.63 -34.34
C GLU A 239 -4.05 -4.48 -33.01
N LEU A 240 -5.06 -3.60 -32.97
CA LEU A 240 -5.86 -3.38 -31.79
C LEU A 240 -6.66 -4.64 -31.38
N SER A 241 -7.20 -5.36 -32.36
CA SER A 241 -7.96 -6.60 -32.11
C SER A 241 -7.10 -7.67 -31.42
N GLN A 242 -5.79 -7.69 -31.66
CA GLN A 242 -4.85 -8.63 -31.03
C GLN A 242 -4.53 -8.26 -29.58
N GLU A 243 -4.63 -6.99 -29.22
CA GLU A 243 -4.35 -6.50 -27.86
C GLU A 243 -5.59 -6.62 -26.97
N THR A 244 -6.78 -6.45 -27.54
CA THR A 244 -8.04 -6.53 -26.81
C THR A 244 -8.52 -7.97 -26.55
N VAL A 245 -9.41 -8.12 -25.58
CA VAL A 245 -10.17 -9.34 -25.29
C VAL A 245 -11.60 -9.19 -25.84
N GLN A 246 -12.51 -10.08 -25.46
CA GLN A 246 -13.89 -10.06 -25.94
C GLN A 246 -14.54 -8.67 -25.77
N GLY A 247 -15.15 -8.18 -26.85
CA GLY A 247 -15.82 -6.87 -26.87
C GLY A 247 -14.91 -5.66 -27.09
N GLY A 248 -13.65 -5.84 -27.52
CA GLY A 248 -12.74 -4.73 -27.79
C GLY A 248 -12.18 -4.07 -26.53
N ILE A 249 -12.29 -4.74 -25.38
CA ILE A 249 -11.80 -4.28 -24.09
C ILE A 249 -10.32 -4.65 -23.93
N LEU A 250 -9.50 -3.72 -23.45
CA LEU A 250 -8.15 -3.99 -22.99
C LEU A 250 -8.17 -4.19 -21.47
N SER A 251 -7.82 -5.40 -21.02
CA SER A 251 -7.53 -5.66 -19.61
C SER A 251 -6.07 -5.36 -19.31
N TYR A 252 -5.80 -4.42 -18.40
CA TYR A 252 -4.44 -3.94 -18.15
C TYR A 252 -3.57 -5.08 -17.59
N THR A 253 -4.14 -5.88 -16.69
CA THR A 253 -3.46 -7.00 -16.06
C THR A 253 -3.13 -8.10 -17.07
N VAL A 254 -4.08 -8.48 -17.93
CA VAL A 254 -3.84 -9.50 -18.96
C VAL A 254 -2.80 -9.03 -19.97
N ALA A 255 -2.89 -7.77 -20.43
CA ALA A 255 -1.91 -7.18 -21.33
C ALA A 255 -0.50 -7.17 -20.72
N ALA A 256 -0.37 -6.74 -19.45
CA ALA A 256 0.90 -6.76 -18.73
C ALA A 256 1.46 -8.19 -18.59
N LEU A 257 0.61 -9.16 -18.26
CA LEU A 257 0.99 -10.57 -18.13
C LEU A 257 1.45 -11.18 -19.47
N ARG A 258 0.84 -10.80 -20.59
CA ARG A 258 1.25 -11.26 -21.94
C ARG A 258 2.60 -10.67 -22.36
N MET A 259 2.86 -9.42 -22.01
CA MET A 259 4.10 -8.72 -22.37
C MET A 259 5.27 -9.02 -21.43
N ALA A 260 5.03 -9.27 -20.14
CA ALA A 260 6.08 -9.56 -19.17
C ALA A 260 6.71 -10.95 -19.39
N SER A 261 8.01 -11.07 -19.20
CA SER A 261 8.69 -12.38 -19.17
C SER A 261 8.38 -13.16 -17.89
N ARG A 262 8.22 -12.44 -16.78
CA ARG A 262 7.91 -12.99 -15.45
C ARG A 262 6.94 -12.08 -14.73
N ALA A 263 6.03 -12.68 -13.97
CA ALA A 263 5.13 -11.95 -13.10
C ALA A 263 5.07 -12.56 -11.72
N ASN A 264 4.74 -11.75 -10.72
CA ASN A 264 4.48 -12.24 -9.37
C ASN A 264 3.18 -11.71 -8.77
N ALA A 265 2.65 -12.52 -7.87
CA ALA A 265 1.64 -12.17 -6.90
C ALA A 265 2.30 -11.85 -5.55
N VAL A 266 1.53 -11.25 -4.65
CA VAL A 266 2.02 -10.60 -3.43
C VAL A 266 1.83 -11.39 -2.12
N SER A 267 1.36 -12.62 -2.25
CA SER A 267 1.28 -13.64 -1.19
C SER A 267 1.18 -15.02 -1.84
N LYS A 268 1.41 -16.08 -1.07
CA LYS A 268 1.29 -17.47 -1.55
C LYS A 268 -0.16 -17.80 -1.92
N LEU A 269 -1.12 -17.33 -1.13
CA LEU A 269 -2.55 -17.52 -1.44
C LEU A 269 -2.94 -16.71 -2.69
N HIS A 270 -2.50 -15.46 -2.79
CA HIS A 270 -2.79 -14.62 -3.94
C HIS A 270 -2.22 -15.19 -5.24
N ALA A 271 -1.04 -15.83 -5.22
CA ALA A 271 -0.50 -16.49 -6.40
C ALA A 271 -1.44 -17.59 -6.95
N LYS A 272 -2.05 -18.38 -6.06
CA LYS A 272 -3.05 -19.39 -6.44
C LYS A 272 -4.30 -18.74 -7.02
N VAL A 273 -4.80 -17.69 -6.37
CA VAL A 273 -6.00 -16.94 -6.80
C VAL A 273 -5.77 -16.28 -8.16
N ALA A 274 -4.69 -15.53 -8.32
CA ALA A 274 -4.35 -14.84 -9.57
C ALA A 274 -4.11 -15.83 -10.72
N THR A 275 -3.41 -16.95 -10.47
CA THR A 275 -3.22 -17.99 -11.50
C THR A 275 -4.56 -18.58 -11.95
N LYS A 276 -5.47 -18.84 -11.01
CA LYS A 276 -6.82 -19.34 -11.34
C LYS A 276 -7.66 -18.31 -12.07
N MET A 277 -7.56 -17.03 -11.70
CA MET A 277 -8.33 -15.93 -12.28
C MET A 277 -8.00 -15.72 -13.76
N TRP A 278 -6.72 -15.86 -14.13
CA TRP A 278 -6.25 -15.57 -15.49
C TRP A 278 -6.01 -16.81 -16.35
N LYS A 279 -6.33 -18.01 -15.86
CA LYS A 279 -6.02 -19.30 -16.51
C LYS A 279 -6.55 -19.44 -17.94
N ASP A 280 -7.66 -18.77 -18.26
CA ASP A 280 -8.35 -18.88 -19.54
C ASP A 280 -7.78 -17.90 -20.59
N TYR A 281 -6.81 -17.06 -20.22
CA TYR A 281 -6.11 -16.17 -21.15
C TYR A 281 -4.80 -16.81 -21.63
N GLU A 282 -4.66 -16.94 -22.95
CA GLU A 282 -3.45 -17.45 -23.56
C GLU A 282 -2.28 -16.44 -23.54
N GLY A 283 -1.06 -16.96 -23.59
CA GLY A 283 0.17 -16.18 -23.72
C GLY A 283 0.63 -15.44 -22.46
N ILE A 284 -0.07 -15.62 -21.33
CA ILE A 284 0.29 -14.98 -20.05
C ILE A 284 1.54 -15.62 -19.43
N SER A 285 2.37 -14.78 -18.81
CA SER A 285 3.51 -15.24 -18.02
C SER A 285 3.08 -16.02 -16.77
N LYS A 286 3.96 -16.92 -16.30
CA LYS A 286 3.75 -17.63 -15.04
C LYS A 286 3.78 -16.64 -13.87
N ILE A 287 2.77 -16.71 -13.01
CA ILE A 287 2.65 -15.89 -11.81
C ILE A 287 3.26 -16.65 -10.62
N ILE A 288 4.37 -16.16 -10.07
CA ILE A 288 5.03 -16.74 -8.89
C ILE A 288 4.67 -15.98 -7.60
N PRO A 289 4.73 -16.59 -6.41
CA PRO A 289 4.57 -15.84 -5.16
C PRO A 289 5.89 -15.14 -4.77
N ILE A 290 5.81 -13.84 -4.53
CA ILE A 290 6.81 -13.05 -3.78
C ILE A 290 6.02 -12.29 -2.72
N THR A 291 6.09 -12.74 -1.48
CA THR A 291 5.22 -12.22 -0.41
C THR A 291 5.62 -10.78 -0.04
N ASN A 292 4.64 -9.87 -0.05
CA ASN A 292 4.85 -8.48 0.31
C ASN A 292 5.44 -8.34 1.72
N SER A 293 6.16 -7.26 1.95
CA SER A 293 6.92 -7.05 3.17
C SER A 293 7.10 -5.56 3.45
N GLN A 294 7.58 -5.23 4.64
CA GLN A 294 7.83 -3.84 5.05
C GLN A 294 9.23 -3.70 5.62
N ASN A 295 9.82 -2.51 5.51
CA ASN A 295 11.18 -2.29 5.97
C ASN A 295 11.23 -2.29 7.50
N ARG A 296 11.88 -3.30 8.06
CA ARG A 296 12.00 -3.48 9.51
C ARG A 296 12.63 -2.26 10.17
N ASP A 297 13.73 -1.75 9.63
CA ASP A 297 14.52 -0.68 10.26
C ASP A 297 13.71 0.62 10.40
N TYR A 298 12.83 0.89 9.44
CA TYR A 298 11.90 2.01 9.50
C TYR A 298 10.74 1.76 10.48
N TRP A 299 10.13 0.57 10.45
CA TRP A 299 8.89 0.30 11.16
C TRP A 299 9.05 -0.20 12.59
N GLN A 300 10.10 -0.95 12.93
CA GLN A 300 10.33 -1.45 14.28
C GLN A 300 10.94 -0.35 15.17
N ASP A 301 10.43 -0.19 16.38
CA ASP A 301 11.12 0.62 17.40
C ASP A 301 12.41 -0.06 17.87
N SER A 302 13.49 0.71 17.96
CA SER A 302 14.80 0.17 18.33
C SER A 302 14.87 -0.32 19.79
N GLY A 303 14.12 0.30 20.72
CA GLY A 303 14.03 -0.10 22.12
C GLY A 303 13.30 -1.43 22.28
N MET A 304 12.13 -1.55 21.68
CA MET A 304 11.36 -2.80 21.61
C MET A 304 12.15 -3.91 20.91
N GLY A 305 12.81 -3.60 19.79
CA GLY A 305 13.66 -4.55 19.07
C GLY A 305 14.84 -5.06 19.90
N LYS A 306 15.52 -4.20 20.67
CA LYS A 306 16.60 -4.61 21.59
C LYS A 306 16.09 -5.45 22.76
N ALA A 307 14.96 -5.07 23.34
CA ALA A 307 14.35 -5.80 24.46
C ALA A 307 13.87 -7.20 24.03
N TRP A 308 13.21 -7.30 22.87
CA TRP A 308 12.80 -8.57 22.26
C TRP A 308 13.99 -9.51 22.03
N LYS A 309 15.09 -9.02 21.43
CA LYS A 309 16.31 -9.85 21.22
C LYS A 309 16.88 -10.43 22.52
N LYS A 310 16.76 -9.70 23.62
CA LYS A 310 17.22 -10.12 24.96
C LYS A 310 16.17 -10.90 25.75
N ARG A 311 14.97 -11.06 25.20
CA ARG A 311 13.77 -11.58 25.89
C ARG A 311 13.48 -10.84 27.21
N ASP A 312 13.77 -9.54 27.26
CA ASP A 312 13.53 -8.69 28.44
C ASP A 312 12.13 -8.07 28.35
N ALA A 313 11.14 -8.78 28.88
CA ALA A 313 9.74 -8.33 28.92
C ALA A 313 9.60 -6.97 29.64
N ARG A 314 10.33 -6.72 30.72
CA ARG A 314 10.24 -5.45 31.46
C ARG A 314 10.73 -4.28 30.62
N ALA A 315 11.86 -4.43 29.92
CA ALA A 315 12.34 -3.40 29.00
C ALA A 315 11.42 -3.21 27.79
N PHE A 316 10.80 -4.29 27.32
CA PHE A 316 9.82 -4.25 26.25
C PHE A 316 8.60 -3.42 26.66
N HIS A 317 8.00 -3.72 27.81
CA HIS A 317 6.85 -3.00 28.36
C HIS A 317 7.15 -1.53 28.62
N ARG A 318 8.34 -1.18 29.11
CA ARG A 318 8.75 0.24 29.24
C ARG A 318 8.72 0.94 27.88
N SER A 319 9.34 0.35 26.87
CA SER A 319 9.37 0.93 25.51
C SER A 319 7.96 1.01 24.91
N LYS A 320 7.14 -0.03 25.10
CA LYS A 320 5.74 -0.08 24.65
C LYS A 320 4.90 1.01 25.30
N ASN A 321 5.03 1.20 26.61
CA ASN A 321 4.30 2.23 27.35
C ASN A 321 4.68 3.65 26.91
N GLU A 322 5.93 3.91 26.56
CA GLU A 322 6.33 5.20 25.99
C GLU A 322 5.67 5.45 24.62
N TRP A 323 5.53 4.43 23.78
CA TRP A 323 4.77 4.54 22.53
C TRP A 323 3.27 4.70 22.75
N LYS A 324 2.69 3.98 23.74
CA LYS A 324 1.28 4.18 24.15
C LYS A 324 1.04 5.62 24.59
N LYS A 325 1.91 6.21 25.42
CA LYS A 325 1.81 7.63 25.83
C LYS A 325 1.82 8.59 24.65
N ARG A 326 2.69 8.35 23.65
CA ARG A 326 2.74 9.18 22.42
C ARG A 326 1.47 9.05 21.60
N LEU A 327 0.99 7.83 21.39
CA LEU A 327 -0.27 7.57 20.69
C LEU A 327 -1.45 8.19 21.43
N PHE A 328 -1.50 8.10 22.76
CA PHE A 328 -2.61 8.64 23.54
C PHE A 328 -2.58 10.16 23.66
N ARG A 329 -1.40 10.77 23.53
CA ARG A 329 -1.31 12.21 23.31
C ARG A 329 -1.97 12.61 21.98
N GLU A 330 -1.71 11.89 20.90
CA GLU A 330 -2.41 12.12 19.61
C GLU A 330 -3.93 11.90 19.74
N VAL A 331 -4.37 10.88 20.49
CA VAL A 331 -5.80 10.68 20.80
C VAL A 331 -6.38 11.86 21.55
N LEU A 332 -5.69 12.34 22.59
CA LEU A 332 -6.10 13.51 23.37
C LEU A 332 -6.19 14.76 22.48
N ASP A 333 -5.17 15.02 21.66
CA ASP A 333 -5.09 16.20 20.80
C ASP A 333 -6.21 16.21 19.75
N GLN A 334 -6.57 15.06 19.18
CA GLN A 334 -7.65 14.97 18.18
C GLN A 334 -9.06 14.87 18.76
N THR A 335 -9.22 14.36 19.99
CA THR A 335 -10.54 13.94 20.49
C THR A 335 -10.90 14.41 21.90
N GLY A 336 -9.94 14.95 22.66
CA GLY A 336 -10.13 15.34 24.06
C GLY A 336 -10.21 14.16 25.04
N LYS A 337 -9.85 12.94 24.61
CA LYS A 337 -10.03 11.71 25.40
C LYS A 337 -8.73 11.25 26.06
N LEU A 338 -8.84 10.88 27.34
CA LEU A 338 -7.71 10.41 28.14
C LEU A 338 -7.66 8.88 28.16
N PHE A 339 -6.80 8.32 27.32
CA PHE A 339 -6.52 6.88 27.31
C PHE A 339 -5.42 6.52 28.31
N ARG A 340 -5.48 5.31 28.85
CA ARG A 340 -4.57 4.81 29.90
C ARG A 340 -3.71 3.65 29.39
N THR A 341 -2.44 3.61 29.83
CA THR A 341 -1.43 2.65 29.32
C THR A 341 -1.63 1.22 29.80
N GLU A 342 -2.28 1.02 30.94
CA GLU A 342 -2.62 -0.28 31.50
C GLU A 342 -3.82 -0.94 30.83
N VAL A 343 -4.63 -0.17 30.09
CA VAL A 343 -5.81 -0.67 29.38
C VAL A 343 -5.41 -1.20 28.00
N VAL A 344 -5.93 -2.38 27.63
CA VAL A 344 -5.69 -2.98 26.32
C VAL A 344 -6.22 -2.06 25.23
N THR A 345 -5.39 -1.80 24.24
CA THR A 345 -5.70 -0.90 23.14
C THR A 345 -5.82 -1.69 21.84
N ILE A 346 -7.05 -1.79 21.36
CA ILE A 346 -7.41 -2.42 20.09
C ILE A 346 -7.36 -1.34 19.01
N VAL A 347 -6.63 -1.61 17.93
CA VAL A 347 -6.52 -0.68 16.81
C VAL A 347 -7.00 -1.33 15.53
N TRP A 348 -7.92 -0.67 14.84
CA TRP A 348 -8.26 -0.95 13.45
C TRP A 348 -7.80 0.24 12.62
N ALA A 349 -6.85 0.05 11.68
CA ALA A 349 -6.36 1.18 10.89
C ALA A 349 -6.01 0.86 9.43
N ARG A 350 -6.94 1.18 8.51
CA ARG A 350 -6.91 0.79 7.09
C ARG A 350 -7.78 1.76 6.26
N ARG A 351 -7.79 1.61 4.93
CA ARG A 351 -8.78 2.31 4.08
C ARG A 351 -10.20 1.93 4.52
N PHE A 352 -11.08 2.92 4.66
CA PHE A 352 -12.51 2.68 4.86
C PHE A 352 -13.12 2.21 3.54
N ALA A 353 -13.58 0.97 3.52
CA ALA A 353 -14.24 0.34 2.38
C ALA A 353 -15.17 -0.76 2.90
N ALA A 354 -16.28 -1.02 2.18
CA ALA A 354 -17.33 -1.94 2.61
C ALA A 354 -16.81 -3.34 3.01
N TYR A 355 -15.85 -3.88 2.27
CA TYR A 355 -15.31 -5.22 2.52
C TYR A 355 -14.31 -5.27 3.68
N LYS A 356 -13.80 -4.14 4.17
CA LYS A 356 -12.83 -4.07 5.29
C LYS A 356 -13.51 -4.08 6.66
N ARG A 357 -14.83 -3.83 6.71
CA ARG A 357 -15.72 -3.95 7.88
C ARG A 357 -15.17 -3.28 9.14
N ALA A 358 -14.92 -1.98 9.06
CA ALA A 358 -14.44 -1.16 10.19
C ALA A 358 -15.41 -1.14 11.38
N ASP A 359 -16.69 -1.28 11.05
CA ASP A 359 -17.87 -1.25 11.89
C ASP A 359 -18.34 -2.64 12.36
N LEU A 360 -17.58 -3.72 12.08
CA LEU A 360 -18.00 -5.09 12.43
C LEU A 360 -18.31 -5.26 13.94
N LEU A 361 -17.55 -4.59 14.81
CA LEU A 361 -17.81 -4.57 16.25
C LEU A 361 -19.15 -3.89 16.59
N LEU A 362 -19.54 -2.84 15.85
CA LEU A 362 -20.77 -2.09 16.12
C LEU A 362 -22.03 -2.84 15.71
N ARG A 363 -21.89 -3.95 14.96
CA ARG A 363 -23.01 -4.75 14.45
C ARG A 363 -23.88 -5.32 15.56
N ASP A 364 -23.27 -5.82 16.64
CA ASP A 364 -23.97 -6.23 17.86
C ASP A 364 -23.78 -5.13 18.91
N TRP A 365 -24.66 -4.13 18.88
CA TRP A 365 -24.54 -2.94 19.72
C TRP A 365 -24.65 -3.25 21.21
N GLU A 366 -25.52 -4.19 21.61
CA GLU A 366 -25.65 -4.56 23.01
C GLU A 366 -24.37 -5.22 23.55
N ARG A 367 -23.77 -6.13 22.77
CA ARG A 367 -22.51 -6.75 23.15
C ARG A 367 -21.35 -5.78 23.09
N PHE A 368 -21.36 -4.85 22.14
CA PHE A 368 -20.40 -3.75 22.08
C PHE A 368 -20.44 -2.90 23.36
N GLN A 369 -21.64 -2.50 23.80
CA GLN A 369 -21.84 -1.75 25.04
C GLN A 369 -21.33 -2.52 26.27
N ARG A 370 -21.58 -3.84 26.34
CA ARG A 370 -21.02 -4.68 27.42
C ARG A 370 -19.49 -4.72 27.39
N LEU A 371 -18.90 -4.87 26.20
CA LEU A 371 -17.45 -4.92 26.01
C LEU A 371 -16.77 -3.63 26.48
N ILE A 372 -17.26 -2.46 26.04
CA ILE A 372 -16.61 -1.18 26.33
C ILE A 372 -16.82 -0.69 27.77
N ASN A 373 -17.83 -1.22 28.48
CA ASN A 373 -18.12 -0.88 29.88
C ASN A 373 -17.63 -1.94 30.89
N ASN A 374 -16.95 -2.99 30.41
CA ASN A 374 -16.43 -4.06 31.26
C ASN A 374 -15.37 -3.53 32.24
N GLN A 375 -15.60 -3.69 33.54
CA GLN A 375 -14.67 -3.23 34.60
C GLN A 375 -13.57 -4.24 34.92
N GLU A 376 -13.80 -5.53 34.69
CA GLU A 376 -12.80 -6.58 34.92
C GLU A 376 -11.75 -6.59 33.81
N HIS A 377 -12.20 -6.43 32.56
CA HIS A 377 -11.36 -6.40 31.37
C HIS A 377 -11.66 -5.12 30.57
N PRO A 378 -11.24 -3.94 31.05
CA PRO A 378 -11.52 -2.68 30.36
C PRO A 378 -10.89 -2.68 28.96
N VAL A 379 -11.51 -2.02 27.99
CA VAL A 379 -10.94 -1.89 26.64
C VAL A 379 -10.90 -0.46 26.17
N GLN A 380 -9.94 -0.15 25.31
CA GLN A 380 -9.88 1.08 24.53
C GLN A 380 -9.77 0.73 23.06
N ILE A 381 -10.48 1.45 22.19
CA ILE A 381 -10.50 1.15 20.75
C ILE A 381 -10.18 2.40 19.94
N ILE A 382 -9.26 2.28 18.98
CA ILE A 382 -8.90 3.34 18.05
C ILE A 382 -9.17 2.87 16.62
N TRP A 383 -9.90 3.68 15.87
CA TRP A 383 -10.04 3.55 14.43
C TRP A 383 -9.28 4.66 13.73
N ALA A 384 -8.62 4.34 12.62
CA ALA A 384 -7.98 5.35 11.79
C ALA A 384 -7.99 4.92 10.32
N GLY A 385 -8.08 5.87 9.41
CA GLY A 385 -8.13 5.51 8.00
C GLY A 385 -8.70 6.61 7.13
N LYS A 386 -8.41 6.50 5.85
CA LYS A 386 -8.85 7.43 4.81
C LYS A 386 -9.89 6.73 3.94
N PRO A 387 -11.17 7.14 3.95
CA PRO A 387 -12.11 6.80 2.89
C PRO A 387 -11.60 7.29 1.54
N TYR A 388 -12.09 6.73 0.42
CA TYR A 388 -11.94 7.42 -0.86
C TYR A 388 -12.83 8.67 -0.84
N PRO A 389 -12.34 9.87 -1.20
CA PRO A 389 -13.07 11.12 -0.98
C PRO A 389 -14.35 11.24 -1.81
N LEU A 390 -14.56 10.34 -2.78
CA LEU A 390 -15.77 10.26 -3.59
C LEU A 390 -16.53 8.94 -3.38
N ASP A 391 -16.11 8.11 -2.40
CA ASP A 391 -16.84 6.92 -1.97
C ASP A 391 -17.77 7.30 -0.82
N SER A 392 -19.01 7.67 -1.16
CA SER A 392 -20.04 8.03 -0.18
C SER A 392 -20.26 6.92 0.85
N HIS A 393 -20.12 5.65 0.49
CA HIS A 393 -20.32 4.55 1.42
C HIS A 393 -19.17 4.47 2.43
N GLY A 394 -17.92 4.54 1.97
CA GLY A 394 -16.75 4.60 2.84
C GLY A 394 -16.76 5.82 3.78
N ILE A 395 -17.21 6.97 3.30
CA ILE A 395 -17.39 8.19 4.10
C ILE A 395 -18.49 7.99 5.15
N ASN A 396 -19.64 7.44 4.76
CA ASN A 396 -20.74 7.17 5.69
C ASN A 396 -20.33 6.20 6.82
N ILE A 397 -19.50 5.19 6.53
CA ILE A 397 -18.96 4.30 7.58
C ILE A 397 -18.11 5.12 8.56
N PHE A 398 -17.18 5.95 8.05
CA PHE A 398 -16.35 6.80 8.92
C PHE A 398 -17.20 7.73 9.80
N ASP A 399 -18.17 8.42 9.19
CA ASP A 399 -19.02 9.39 9.86
C ASP A 399 -19.93 8.73 10.90
N HIS A 400 -20.53 7.58 10.56
CA HIS A 400 -21.30 6.76 11.50
C HIS A 400 -20.45 6.38 12.72
N MET A 401 -19.20 5.96 12.52
CA MET A 401 -18.31 5.60 13.61
C MET A 401 -17.95 6.80 14.48
N VAL A 402 -17.73 7.98 13.89
CA VAL A 402 -17.53 9.22 14.66
C VAL A 402 -18.76 9.50 15.53
N HIS A 403 -19.96 9.46 14.95
CA HIS A 403 -21.20 9.75 15.70
C HIS A 403 -21.45 8.74 16.82
N ALA A 404 -21.25 7.44 16.56
CA ALA A 404 -21.46 6.38 17.53
C ALA A 404 -20.47 6.42 18.70
N THR A 405 -19.26 6.97 18.49
CA THR A 405 -18.16 6.84 19.46
C THR A 405 -17.69 8.14 20.10
N LYS A 406 -18.02 9.32 19.54
CA LYS A 406 -17.44 10.60 19.99
C LYS A 406 -17.68 10.93 21.47
N HIS A 407 -18.79 10.49 22.06
CA HIS A 407 -19.12 10.74 23.47
C HIS A 407 -18.56 9.68 24.45
N LEU A 408 -18.01 8.58 23.94
CA LEU A 408 -17.51 7.48 24.75
C LEU A 408 -16.02 7.69 25.06
N PRO A 409 -15.59 7.67 26.34
CA PRO A 409 -14.26 8.12 26.75
C PRO A 409 -13.11 7.18 26.32
N ASN A 410 -13.42 5.92 26.04
CA ASN A 410 -12.45 4.87 25.69
C ASN A 410 -12.43 4.52 24.20
N LEU A 411 -13.09 5.31 23.35
CA LEU A 411 -13.17 5.09 21.90
C LEU A 411 -12.67 6.30 21.12
N ALA A 412 -11.88 6.10 20.07
CA ALA A 412 -11.39 7.21 19.26
C ALA A 412 -11.42 6.86 17.76
N VAL A 413 -11.89 7.79 16.93
CA VAL A 413 -11.69 7.74 15.48
C VAL A 413 -10.72 8.85 15.14
N LEU A 414 -9.56 8.54 14.54
CA LEU A 414 -8.50 9.48 14.20
C LEU A 414 -8.44 9.75 12.69
N THR A 415 -8.07 10.98 12.34
CA THR A 415 -7.82 11.44 10.97
C THR A 415 -6.33 11.57 10.68
N GLY A 416 -5.96 11.62 9.40
CA GLY A 416 -4.56 11.77 8.98
C GLY A 416 -3.80 10.45 9.01
N TYR A 417 -4.48 9.33 8.68
CA TYR A 417 -3.86 8.00 8.64
C TYR A 417 -2.85 7.89 7.48
N GLU A 418 -1.63 8.28 7.81
CA GLU A 418 -0.46 8.33 6.94
C GLU A 418 0.76 7.78 7.70
N LEU A 419 1.99 7.95 7.21
CA LEU A 419 3.17 7.29 7.77
C LEU A 419 3.37 7.58 9.27
N SER A 420 3.23 8.85 9.70
CA SER A 420 3.45 9.24 11.11
C SER A 420 2.40 8.66 12.05
N LEU A 421 1.11 8.85 11.75
CA LEU A 421 0.03 8.29 12.57
C LEU A 421 0.07 6.75 12.53
N SER A 422 0.38 6.15 11.38
CA SER A 422 0.52 4.70 11.24
C SER A 422 1.63 4.15 12.14
N LYS A 423 2.77 4.84 12.27
CA LYS A 423 3.86 4.46 13.19
C LYS A 423 3.39 4.52 14.65
N LEU A 424 2.72 5.59 15.06
CA LEU A 424 2.16 5.72 16.42
C LEU A 424 1.19 4.58 16.73
N LEU A 425 0.24 4.32 15.82
CA LEU A 425 -0.77 3.28 15.97
C LEU A 425 -0.14 1.90 16.13
N LYS A 426 0.74 1.51 15.20
CA LYS A 426 1.42 0.19 15.22
C LYS A 426 2.30 0.01 16.46
N SER A 427 3.00 1.07 16.87
CA SER A 427 3.87 0.99 18.04
C SER A 427 3.09 1.04 19.36
N GLY A 428 1.94 1.71 19.41
CA GLY A 428 1.11 1.85 20.62
C GLY A 428 -0.01 0.81 20.78
N SER A 429 -0.40 0.07 19.74
CA SER A 429 -1.47 -0.92 19.84
C SER A 429 -1.06 -2.18 20.60
N ASP A 430 -1.95 -2.77 21.38
CA ASP A 430 -1.76 -4.11 21.94
C ASP A 430 -2.33 -5.17 20.99
N ILE A 431 -3.49 -4.87 20.40
CA ILE A 431 -4.17 -5.71 19.43
C ILE A 431 -4.31 -4.95 18.11
N TRP A 432 -3.88 -5.57 17.01
CA TRP A 432 -4.11 -5.06 15.67
C TRP A 432 -5.25 -5.84 15.01
N LEU A 433 -6.41 -5.19 14.86
CA LEU A 433 -7.65 -5.79 14.39
C LEU A 433 -7.75 -5.71 12.86
N ASN A 434 -7.89 -6.86 12.20
CA ASN A 434 -8.14 -6.95 10.77
C ASN A 434 -9.43 -7.74 10.50
N THR A 435 -10.44 -7.06 9.98
CA THR A 435 -11.77 -7.65 9.70
C THR A 435 -12.17 -7.64 8.21
N PRO A 436 -11.26 -7.79 7.22
CA PRO A 436 -11.71 -7.89 5.83
C PRO A 436 -12.57 -9.14 5.60
N ARG A 437 -13.42 -9.15 4.57
CA ARG A 437 -14.08 -10.39 4.11
C ARG A 437 -13.05 -11.30 3.45
N ILE A 438 -13.16 -12.60 3.69
CA ILE A 438 -12.29 -13.62 3.10
C ILE A 438 -12.34 -13.52 1.57
N THR A 439 -11.22 -13.80 0.89
CA THR A 439 -10.96 -13.66 -0.56
C THR A 439 -10.76 -12.23 -1.07
N ARG A 440 -10.96 -11.20 -0.23
CA ARG A 440 -10.88 -9.79 -0.65
C ARG A 440 -9.54 -9.14 -0.29
N GLU A 441 -8.62 -9.86 0.33
CA GLU A 441 -7.24 -9.41 0.56
C GLU A 441 -6.23 -10.25 -0.21
N ALA A 442 -5.43 -9.59 -1.06
CA ALA A 442 -4.27 -10.24 -1.66
C ALA A 442 -3.13 -10.43 -0.66
N SER A 443 -2.98 -9.53 0.31
CA SER A 443 -1.88 -9.54 1.28
C SER A 443 -2.30 -8.82 2.58
N GLY A 444 -1.57 -7.78 3.01
CA GLY A 444 -1.95 -6.95 4.16
C GLY A 444 -0.78 -6.53 5.02
N THR A 445 0.04 -5.60 4.52
CA THR A 445 1.34 -5.29 5.14
C THR A 445 1.29 -4.57 6.50
N SER A 446 0.15 -3.97 6.87
CA SER A 446 0.03 -3.23 8.14
C SER A 446 0.15 -4.14 9.36
N GLY A 447 -0.47 -5.33 9.32
CA GLY A 447 -0.41 -6.32 10.40
C GLY A 447 1.00 -6.85 10.65
N MET A 448 1.82 -6.95 9.59
CA MET A 448 3.24 -7.31 9.69
C MET A 448 3.98 -6.27 10.55
N THR A 449 3.84 -4.99 10.21
CA THR A 449 4.52 -3.90 10.93
C THR A 449 3.98 -3.66 12.34
N ALA A 450 2.71 -3.98 12.61
CA ALA A 450 2.15 -3.95 13.95
C ALA A 450 2.78 -5.07 14.81
N ALA A 451 2.88 -6.29 14.28
CA ALA A 451 3.56 -7.41 14.94
C ALA A 451 5.04 -7.12 15.21
N MET A 452 5.76 -6.47 14.29
CA MET A 452 7.15 -6.02 14.52
C MET A 452 7.33 -5.12 15.76
N ASN A 453 6.25 -4.45 16.20
CA ASN A 453 6.19 -3.59 17.39
C ASN A 453 5.39 -4.22 18.55
N GLY A 454 5.19 -5.53 18.51
CA GLY A 454 4.54 -6.31 19.56
C GLY A 454 3.03 -6.14 19.68
N SER A 455 2.34 -5.71 18.63
CA SER A 455 0.88 -5.86 18.57
C SER A 455 0.53 -7.27 18.12
N VAL A 456 -0.41 -7.91 18.82
CA VAL A 456 -0.93 -9.22 18.43
C VAL A 456 -2.02 -9.03 17.39
N ASN A 457 -1.93 -9.75 16.27
CA ASN A 457 -2.97 -9.69 15.23
C ASN A 457 -4.21 -10.46 15.69
N LEU A 458 -5.36 -9.79 15.66
CA LEU A 458 -6.69 -10.42 15.75
C LEU A 458 -7.34 -10.29 14.37
N SER A 459 -7.49 -11.40 13.65
CA SER A 459 -7.75 -11.34 12.20
C SER A 459 -8.64 -12.46 11.70
N VAL A 460 -9.30 -12.22 10.56
CA VAL A 460 -9.75 -13.32 9.69
C VAL A 460 -8.56 -14.03 9.03
N ASN A 461 -8.76 -15.26 8.58
CA ASN A 461 -7.74 -16.06 7.89
C ASN A 461 -7.66 -15.75 6.38
N ASP A 462 -7.27 -14.53 6.00
CA ASP A 462 -7.18 -14.09 4.60
C ASP A 462 -5.88 -13.32 4.29
N GLY A 463 -5.53 -13.21 3.00
CA GLY A 463 -4.36 -12.49 2.54
C GLY A 463 -3.04 -13.12 3.00
N TRP A 464 -2.22 -12.35 3.74
CA TRP A 464 -0.92 -12.82 4.26
C TRP A 464 -1.02 -13.67 5.53
N VAL A 465 -2.16 -13.59 6.23
CA VAL A 465 -2.37 -14.20 7.55
C VAL A 465 -2.14 -15.71 7.55
N PRO A 466 -2.59 -16.49 6.54
CA PRO A 466 -2.34 -17.93 6.48
C PRO A 466 -0.84 -18.32 6.38
N GLU A 467 0.05 -17.39 6.01
CA GLU A 467 1.49 -17.65 5.93
C GLU A 467 2.21 -17.52 7.29
N PHE A 468 1.54 -16.91 8.26
CA PHE A 468 2.14 -16.49 9.54
C PHE A 468 1.40 -17.05 10.75
N ALA A 469 0.07 -17.05 10.71
CA ALA A 469 -0.75 -17.14 11.90
C ALA A 469 -0.79 -18.55 12.51
N LYS A 470 -0.53 -18.60 13.81
CA LYS A 470 -0.70 -19.75 14.69
C LYS A 470 -1.61 -19.30 15.82
N HIS A 471 -2.89 -19.64 15.71
CA HIS A 471 -3.94 -19.23 16.65
C HIS A 471 -3.55 -19.56 18.10
N GLY A 472 -3.63 -18.57 18.99
CA GLY A 472 -3.29 -18.67 20.41
C GLY A 472 -1.79 -18.73 20.73
N GLN A 473 -0.91 -18.73 19.71
CA GLN A 473 0.55 -18.81 19.88
C GLN A 473 1.26 -17.53 19.44
N ASN A 474 0.81 -16.88 18.37
CA ASN A 474 1.39 -15.63 17.84
C ASN A 474 0.32 -14.62 17.35
N SER A 475 -0.93 -15.05 17.29
CA SER A 475 -2.08 -14.30 16.76
C SER A 475 -3.38 -14.97 17.21
N PHE A 476 -4.50 -14.28 17.02
CA PHE A 476 -5.83 -14.82 17.25
C PHE A 476 -6.63 -14.76 15.96
N ILE A 477 -7.02 -15.92 15.46
CA ILE A 477 -7.68 -16.05 14.15
C ILE A 477 -9.14 -16.45 14.33
N LEU A 478 -10.03 -15.72 13.65
CA LEU A 478 -11.45 -16.06 13.55
C LEU A 478 -11.60 -17.36 12.76
N PRO A 479 -12.51 -18.27 13.16
CA PRO A 479 -12.89 -19.41 12.33
C PRO A 479 -13.29 -18.97 10.92
N GLU A 480 -12.88 -19.74 9.91
CA GLU A 480 -13.19 -19.42 8.52
C GLU A 480 -14.71 -19.49 8.26
N VAL A 481 -15.21 -18.47 7.56
CA VAL A 481 -16.59 -18.40 7.12
C VAL A 481 -16.64 -18.63 5.61
N SER A 482 -17.59 -19.42 5.14
CA SER A 482 -17.76 -19.69 3.71
C SER A 482 -18.08 -18.40 2.95
N HIS A 483 -17.26 -18.10 1.95
CA HIS A 483 -17.44 -16.95 1.05
C HIS A 483 -18.64 -17.12 0.08
N HIS A 484 -19.30 -18.29 0.10
CA HIS A 484 -20.53 -18.55 -0.66
C HIS A 484 -21.80 -18.11 0.07
N LEU A 485 -21.73 -17.82 1.38
CA LEU A 485 -22.87 -17.31 2.13
C LEU A 485 -23.22 -15.88 1.71
N PRO A 486 -24.47 -15.43 1.86
CA PRO A 486 -24.83 -14.03 1.73
C PRO A 486 -23.97 -13.14 2.65
N VAL A 487 -23.65 -11.94 2.17
CA VAL A 487 -22.73 -11.01 2.87
C VAL A 487 -23.15 -10.73 4.32
N HIS A 488 -24.45 -10.56 4.57
CA HIS A 488 -24.97 -10.28 5.90
C HIS A 488 -24.78 -11.45 6.87
N GLU A 489 -24.96 -12.69 6.41
CA GLU A 489 -24.72 -13.89 7.22
C GLU A 489 -23.23 -14.06 7.54
N GLN A 490 -22.35 -13.77 6.57
CA GLN A 490 -20.91 -13.78 6.83
C GLN A 490 -20.53 -12.82 7.96
N ASP A 491 -21.08 -11.60 7.91
CA ASP A 491 -20.81 -10.57 8.91
C ASP A 491 -21.41 -10.91 10.28
N ASP A 492 -22.57 -11.55 10.34
CA ASP A 492 -23.17 -12.02 11.59
C ASP A 492 -22.32 -13.10 12.27
N ILE A 493 -21.83 -14.07 11.49
CA ILE A 493 -20.97 -15.15 11.99
C ILE A 493 -19.62 -14.59 12.45
N ASP A 494 -18.97 -13.77 11.62
CA ASP A 494 -17.68 -13.17 11.97
C ASP A 494 -17.78 -12.24 13.19
N SER A 495 -18.87 -11.47 13.32
CA SER A 495 -19.10 -10.65 14.52
C SER A 495 -19.19 -11.52 15.78
N LYS A 496 -19.99 -12.60 15.74
CA LYS A 496 -20.11 -13.53 16.88
C LYS A 496 -18.77 -14.18 17.23
N ASN A 497 -18.00 -14.58 16.23
CA ASN A 497 -16.67 -15.17 16.39
C ASN A 497 -15.66 -14.17 16.96
N LEU A 498 -15.68 -12.92 16.48
CA LEU A 498 -14.82 -11.84 16.96
C LEU A 498 -15.02 -11.62 18.45
N TYR A 499 -16.28 -11.47 18.87
CA TYR A 499 -16.59 -11.29 20.29
C TYR A 499 -16.24 -12.52 21.14
N ARG A 500 -16.53 -13.73 20.65
CA ARG A 500 -16.16 -14.97 21.36
C ARG A 500 -14.66 -15.00 21.66
N ILE A 501 -13.83 -14.76 20.65
CA ILE A 501 -12.37 -14.75 20.79
C ILE A 501 -11.92 -13.62 21.73
N LEU A 502 -12.45 -12.41 21.57
CA LEU A 502 -12.11 -11.28 22.45
C LEU A 502 -12.40 -11.60 23.91
N GLU A 503 -13.63 -12.02 24.20
CA GLU A 503 -14.14 -12.18 25.57
C GLU A 503 -13.61 -13.43 26.27
N GLN A 504 -13.43 -14.54 25.54
CA GLN A 504 -13.09 -15.84 26.13
C GLN A 504 -11.60 -16.17 26.05
N GLU A 505 -10.85 -15.53 25.16
CA GLU A 505 -9.45 -15.86 24.91
C GLU A 505 -8.55 -14.64 25.12
N VAL A 506 -8.73 -13.59 24.31
CA VAL A 506 -7.78 -12.46 24.25
C VAL A 506 -7.75 -11.65 25.54
N LEU A 507 -8.90 -11.17 26.00
CA LEU A 507 -8.99 -10.31 27.19
C LEU A 507 -8.61 -11.07 28.47
N PRO A 508 -9.07 -12.31 28.71
CA PRO A 508 -8.61 -13.08 29.86
C PRO A 508 -7.09 -13.30 29.86
N ILE A 509 -6.48 -13.62 28.72
CA ILE A 509 -5.02 -13.79 28.62
C ILE A 509 -4.30 -12.47 28.92
N TYR A 510 -4.71 -11.37 28.28
CA TYR A 510 -4.07 -10.05 28.49
C TYR A 510 -4.08 -9.61 29.96
N TYR A 511 -5.21 -9.79 30.65
CA TYR A 511 -5.39 -9.28 32.02
C TYR A 511 -4.96 -10.25 33.12
N LYS A 512 -5.16 -11.56 32.93
CA LYS A 512 -4.96 -12.57 33.99
C LYS A 512 -3.69 -13.40 33.80
N ASP A 513 -3.10 -13.41 32.61
CA ASP A 513 -1.89 -14.19 32.29
C ASP A 513 -0.89 -13.37 31.45
N PRO A 514 -0.28 -12.32 32.04
CA PRO A 514 0.65 -11.44 31.34
C PRO A 514 1.90 -12.18 30.84
N GLY A 515 2.32 -13.26 31.50
CA GLY A 515 3.44 -14.09 31.06
C GLY A 515 3.14 -14.81 29.73
N ARG A 516 1.93 -15.38 29.60
CA ARG A 516 1.48 -15.95 28.33
C ARG A 516 1.28 -14.88 27.26
N TRP A 517 0.76 -13.71 27.61
CA TRP A 517 0.64 -12.60 26.66
C TRP A 517 2.00 -12.20 26.09
N ASP A 518 3.02 -12.04 26.95
CA ASP A 518 4.38 -11.72 26.54
C ASP A 518 4.98 -12.78 25.61
N GLN A 519 4.71 -14.07 25.88
CA GLN A 519 5.12 -15.15 25.01
C GLN A 519 4.47 -15.04 23.62
N ILE A 520 3.18 -14.73 23.55
CA ILE A 520 2.45 -14.54 22.28
C ILE A 520 3.03 -13.36 21.50
N VAL A 521 3.27 -12.23 22.17
CA VAL A 521 3.87 -11.03 21.57
C VAL A 521 5.26 -11.34 21.00
N PHE A 522 6.09 -12.04 21.76
CA PHE A 522 7.45 -12.37 21.35
C PHE A 522 7.49 -13.41 20.21
N ASN A 523 6.62 -14.41 20.24
CA ASN A 523 6.43 -15.35 19.13
C ASN A 523 5.95 -14.63 17.86
N ALA A 524 5.05 -13.65 17.97
CA ALA A 524 4.60 -12.85 16.83
C ALA A 524 5.76 -12.10 16.17
N ILE A 525 6.68 -11.52 16.96
CA ILE A 525 7.87 -10.86 16.41
C ILE A 525 8.81 -11.89 15.78
N ASP A 526 9.05 -13.04 16.43
CA ASP A 526 9.94 -14.10 15.92
C ASP A 526 9.48 -14.65 14.56
N ASP A 527 8.18 -14.88 14.42
CA ASP A 527 7.60 -15.47 13.20
C ASP A 527 7.46 -14.43 12.07
N VAL A 528 7.25 -13.13 12.38
CA VAL A 528 7.10 -12.10 11.34
C VAL A 528 8.44 -11.64 10.75
N LEU A 529 9.48 -11.48 11.57
CA LEU A 529 10.71 -10.82 11.10
C LEU A 529 11.44 -11.54 9.94
N PRO A 530 11.61 -12.88 9.95
CA PRO A 530 12.32 -13.57 8.87
C PRO A 530 11.57 -13.50 7.53
N GLU A 531 10.25 -13.60 7.58
CA GLU A 531 9.41 -13.76 6.39
C GLU A 531 8.77 -12.45 5.90
N PHE A 532 8.88 -11.32 6.60
CA PHE A 532 8.18 -10.09 6.22
C PHE A 532 9.04 -8.83 6.30
N ASP A 533 10.37 -8.98 6.29
CA ASP A 533 11.29 -7.86 6.02
C ASP A 533 11.45 -7.62 4.52
N SER A 534 11.29 -6.37 4.10
CA SER A 534 11.39 -6.00 2.68
C SER A 534 12.79 -6.14 2.08
N GLN A 535 13.86 -6.33 2.88
CA GLN A 535 15.15 -6.74 2.33
C GLN A 535 15.09 -8.15 1.71
N ARG A 536 14.37 -9.09 2.33
CA ARG A 536 14.07 -10.41 1.75
C ARG A 536 13.33 -10.24 0.43
N MET A 537 12.25 -9.46 0.42
CA MET A 537 11.45 -9.20 -0.78
C MET A 537 12.28 -8.57 -1.91
N ALA A 538 13.11 -7.58 -1.61
CA ALA A 538 13.96 -6.93 -2.60
C ALA A 538 15.00 -7.89 -3.20
N ARG A 539 15.56 -8.80 -2.39
CA ARG A 539 16.45 -9.87 -2.85
C ARG A 539 15.70 -10.87 -3.74
N GLU A 540 14.51 -11.32 -3.32
CA GLU A 540 13.68 -12.21 -4.12
C GLU A 540 13.23 -11.61 -5.44
N TYR A 541 12.90 -10.31 -5.47
CA TYR A 541 12.65 -9.61 -6.73
C TYR A 541 13.85 -9.69 -7.67
N TYR A 542 15.04 -9.45 -7.14
CA TYR A 542 16.25 -9.54 -7.94
C TYR A 542 16.49 -10.95 -8.48
N GLU A 543 16.48 -11.95 -7.61
CA GLU A 543 16.80 -13.34 -7.93
C GLU A 543 15.73 -14.01 -8.82
N LYS A 544 14.45 -13.72 -8.58
CA LYS A 544 13.33 -14.43 -9.21
C LYS A 544 12.70 -13.66 -10.37
N LEU A 545 12.82 -12.34 -10.43
CA LEU A 545 12.28 -11.54 -11.54
C LEU A 545 13.34 -10.93 -12.42
N TYR A 546 14.40 -10.37 -11.85
CA TYR A 546 15.33 -9.53 -12.62
C TYR A 546 16.46 -10.35 -13.25
N LEU A 547 16.87 -11.48 -12.67
CA LEU A 547 17.83 -12.43 -13.27
C LEU A 547 17.19 -13.29 -14.35
#